data_AF-A0A2N1PHF5-F1
#
_entry.id   AF-A0A2N1PHF5-F1
#
_cell.length_a   1.000
_cell.length_b   1.000
_cell.length_c   1.000
_cell.angle_alpha   90.00
_cell.angle_beta   90.00
_cell.angle_gamma   90.00
#
_symmetry.space_group_name_H-M   'P 1'
#
loop_
_entity.id
_entity.type
_entity.pdbx_description
1 polymer ?
#
loop_
_entity_poly.entity_id
_entity_poly.type
_entity_poly.pdbx_seq_one_letter_code
_entity_poly.pdbx_strand_id
1 'polypeptide(L)'
;MTLNSLLSKIETGQVLSDKHEKQLAKKLWLIPSFFRSTFYVVLILAALLFILIGITDSLNPTPAVVSYLISIGLVLLLVYTIFVPRMNRLALYFEAVDNFYETKFKGLEHYDLYYIGQHKSPHVRALRSTKIYLLSNHQQFLFIDDYFKDTIYPLGKNLAVSKPVFLRVIDQTKTDQSRVSIEISEIDYFHLSSKTIPINKKPLNKKFHKMFTYFLDQDPHMDEYNFITLKLYNGAVFRISYDAYPALKNAIPLKEK
;
A
#
# COMPACT_ATOMS: atom_id res chain seq x y z
N MET A 1 -21.99 7.30 -9.62
CA MET A 1 -21.36 7.00 -8.32
C MET A 1 -20.23 8.00 -8.05
N THR A 2 -20.22 8.61 -6.86
CA THR A 2 -19.19 9.57 -6.43
C THR A 2 -17.96 8.83 -5.91
N LEU A 3 -16.83 9.53 -5.75
CA LEU A 3 -15.63 8.94 -5.12
C LEU A 3 -15.97 8.51 -3.68
N ASN A 4 -16.59 9.39 -2.89
CA ASN A 4 -16.95 9.12 -1.50
C ASN A 4 -17.85 7.89 -1.35
N SER A 5 -18.77 7.66 -2.28
CA SER A 5 -19.60 6.44 -2.26
C SER A 5 -18.80 5.16 -2.50
N LEU A 6 -17.74 5.20 -3.32
CA LEU A 6 -16.84 4.06 -3.52
C LEU A 6 -15.90 3.87 -2.32
N LEU A 7 -15.43 4.96 -1.71
CA LEU A 7 -14.60 4.92 -0.51
C LEU A 7 -15.37 4.38 0.69
N SER A 8 -16.62 4.82 0.90
CA SER A 8 -17.49 4.31 1.95
C SER A 8 -17.74 2.79 1.84
N LYS A 9 -17.75 2.23 0.62
CA LYS A 9 -17.79 0.78 0.44
C LYS A 9 -16.53 0.09 0.95
N ILE A 10 -15.36 0.69 0.76
CA ILE A 10 -14.10 0.16 1.30
C ILE A 10 -14.10 0.27 2.83
N GLU A 11 -14.46 1.44 3.37
CA GLU A 11 -14.56 1.68 4.82
C GLU A 11 -15.46 0.64 5.52
N THR A 12 -16.58 0.30 4.88
CA THR A 12 -17.56 -0.66 5.43
C THR A 12 -17.27 -2.11 5.07
N GLY A 13 -16.15 -2.41 4.39
CA GLY A 13 -15.76 -3.76 4.02
C GLY A 13 -16.62 -4.40 2.92
N GLN A 14 -17.34 -3.60 2.12
CA GLN A 14 -18.14 -4.08 1.01
C GLN A 14 -17.27 -4.40 -0.21
N VAL A 15 -17.48 -5.59 -0.78
CA VAL A 15 -16.82 -6.02 -2.00
C VAL A 15 -17.23 -5.12 -3.17
N LEU A 16 -16.24 -4.63 -3.92
CA LEU A 16 -16.46 -3.87 -5.14
C LEU A 16 -16.57 -4.85 -6.32
N SER A 17 -17.59 -4.66 -7.16
CA SER A 17 -17.64 -5.33 -8.47
C SER A 17 -16.60 -4.76 -9.42
N ASP A 18 -16.20 -5.50 -10.45
CA ASP A 18 -15.19 -5.07 -11.44
C ASP A 18 -15.48 -3.68 -12.04
N LYS A 19 -16.77 -3.37 -12.24
CA LYS A 19 -17.22 -2.05 -12.71
C LYS A 19 -16.92 -0.96 -11.67
N HIS A 20 -17.14 -1.23 -10.39
CA HIS A 20 -16.82 -0.31 -9.30
C HIS A 20 -15.30 -0.19 -9.09
N GLU A 21 -14.53 -1.27 -9.22
CA GLU A 21 -13.06 -1.24 -9.18
C GLU A 21 -12.50 -0.31 -10.26
N LYS A 22 -12.95 -0.48 -11.51
CA LYS A 22 -12.56 0.39 -12.64
C LYS A 22 -12.98 1.84 -12.43
N GLN A 23 -14.17 2.08 -11.85
CA GLN A 23 -14.62 3.43 -11.53
C GLN A 23 -13.75 4.07 -10.44
N LEU A 24 -13.39 3.33 -9.40
CA LEU A 24 -12.48 3.78 -8.35
C LEU A 24 -11.13 4.16 -8.97
N ALA A 25 -10.53 3.27 -9.77
CA ALA A 25 -9.26 3.54 -10.45
C ALA A 25 -9.32 4.79 -11.35
N LYS A 26 -10.41 5.00 -12.09
CA LYS A 26 -10.63 6.21 -12.89
C LYS A 26 -10.75 7.46 -12.01
N LYS A 27 -11.46 7.37 -10.88
CA LYS A 27 -11.63 8.48 -9.93
C LYS A 27 -10.34 8.81 -9.19
N LEU A 28 -9.51 7.82 -8.87
CA LEU A 28 -8.16 7.97 -8.30
C LEU A 28 -7.10 8.39 -9.34
N TRP A 29 -7.51 8.59 -10.59
CA TRP A 29 -6.65 9.06 -11.67
C TRP A 29 -5.53 8.09 -12.04
N LEU A 30 -5.73 6.79 -11.78
CA LEU A 30 -4.80 5.73 -12.15
C LEU A 30 -4.90 5.36 -13.63
N ILE A 31 -6.09 5.58 -14.21
CA ILE A 31 -6.37 5.34 -15.64
C ILE A 31 -6.43 6.70 -16.35
N PRO A 32 -5.88 6.83 -17.57
CA PRO A 32 -6.03 8.03 -18.38
C PRO A 32 -7.51 8.33 -18.67
N SER A 33 -7.84 9.61 -18.80
CA SER A 33 -9.18 10.07 -19.16
C SER A 33 -9.06 11.01 -20.32
N PHE A 34 -9.82 10.76 -21.39
CA PHE A 34 -9.81 11.58 -22.61
C PHE A 34 -9.86 13.08 -22.30
N PHE A 35 -10.89 13.54 -21.58
CA PHE A 35 -11.02 14.96 -21.19
C PHE A 35 -9.81 15.54 -20.45
N ARG A 36 -9.15 14.76 -19.58
CA ARG A 36 -7.98 15.23 -18.83
C ARG A 36 -6.77 15.33 -19.76
N SER A 37 -6.56 14.31 -20.58
CA SER A 37 -5.49 14.31 -21.58
C SER A 37 -5.66 15.48 -22.56
N THR A 38 -6.87 15.72 -23.06
CA THR A 38 -7.16 16.86 -23.94
C THR A 38 -6.89 18.20 -23.25
N PHE A 39 -7.34 18.36 -22.00
CA PHE A 39 -7.07 19.59 -21.22
C PHE A 39 -5.56 19.85 -21.05
N TYR A 40 -4.78 18.83 -20.74
CA TYR A 40 -3.32 18.97 -20.61
C TYR A 40 -2.66 19.32 -21.94
N VAL A 41 -3.09 18.71 -23.05
CA VAL A 41 -2.60 19.05 -24.40
C VAL A 41 -2.90 20.51 -24.73
N VAL A 42 -4.12 20.98 -24.44
CA VAL A 42 -4.49 22.39 -24.67
C VAL A 42 -3.62 23.34 -23.84
N LEU A 43 -3.37 23.03 -22.56
CA LEU A 43 -2.48 23.84 -21.73
C LEU A 43 -1.04 23.88 -22.26
N ILE A 44 -0.52 22.75 -22.73
CA ILE A 44 0.83 22.67 -23.32
C ILE A 44 0.89 23.51 -24.61
N LEU A 45 -0.09 23.38 -25.49
CA LEU A 45 -0.15 24.15 -26.73
C LEU A 45 -0.26 25.66 -26.46
N ALA A 46 -1.06 26.06 -25.48
CA ALA A 46 -1.15 27.45 -25.06
C ALA A 46 0.20 27.97 -24.52
N ALA A 47 0.88 27.20 -23.66
CA ALA A 47 2.19 27.58 -23.13
C ALA A 47 3.24 27.75 -24.23
N LEU A 48 3.26 26.85 -25.23
CA LEU A 48 4.14 26.93 -26.39
C LEU A 48 3.83 28.12 -27.29
N LEU A 49 2.54 28.43 -27.50
CA LEU A 49 2.11 29.58 -28.29
C LEU A 49 2.60 30.91 -27.67
N PHE A 50 2.50 31.05 -26.34
CA PHE A 50 3.05 32.23 -25.65
C PHE A 50 4.58 32.32 -25.70
N ILE A 51 5.28 31.18 -25.69
CA ILE A 51 6.74 31.17 -25.91
C ILE A 51 7.08 31.68 -27.32
N LEU A 52 6.35 31.22 -28.34
CA LEU A 52 6.55 31.66 -29.73
C LEU A 52 6.27 33.16 -29.92
N ILE A 53 5.22 33.69 -29.30
CA ILE A 53 4.92 35.14 -29.32
C ILE A 53 6.08 35.92 -28.68
N GLY A 54 6.60 35.45 -27.54
CA GLY A 54 7.75 36.10 -26.88
C GLY A 54 9.03 36.11 -27.71
N ILE A 55 9.27 35.05 -28.51
CA ILE A 55 10.46 34.94 -29.38
C ILE A 55 10.34 35.82 -30.62
N THR A 56 9.14 35.87 -31.21
CA THR A 56 8.96 36.49 -32.53
C THR A 56 8.89 38.00 -32.47
N ASP A 57 8.60 38.62 -31.30
CA ASP A 57 8.56 40.05 -30.95
C ASP A 57 7.74 40.98 -31.91
N SER A 58 7.27 40.43 -33.03
CA SER A 58 6.74 41.09 -34.22
C SER A 58 5.25 40.86 -34.41
N LEU A 59 4.63 40.05 -33.54
CA LEU A 59 3.19 39.72 -33.59
C LEU A 59 2.37 40.46 -32.52
N ASN A 60 2.92 41.52 -31.90
CA ASN A 60 2.34 42.07 -30.67
C ASN A 60 1.17 43.04 -30.85
N PRO A 61 0.14 42.79 -30.03
CA PRO A 61 -0.32 43.72 -29.00
C PRO A 61 0.24 43.45 -27.58
N THR A 62 1.02 42.39 -27.31
CA THR A 62 1.47 42.01 -25.94
C THR A 62 2.99 41.94 -25.76
N PRO A 63 3.62 42.67 -24.82
CA PRO A 63 5.08 42.64 -24.62
C PRO A 63 5.66 41.23 -24.36
N ALA A 64 6.86 40.94 -24.88
CA ALA A 64 7.51 39.63 -24.75
C ALA A 64 7.64 39.13 -23.30
N VAL A 65 7.98 40.03 -22.36
CA VAL A 65 8.07 39.72 -20.93
C VAL A 65 6.73 39.19 -20.38
N VAL A 66 5.61 39.79 -20.79
CA VAL A 66 4.27 39.37 -20.37
C VAL A 66 3.95 37.99 -20.93
N SER A 67 4.29 37.71 -22.19
CA SER A 67 4.09 36.41 -22.82
C SER A 67 4.87 35.29 -22.11
N TYR A 68 6.12 35.54 -21.72
CA TYR A 68 6.90 34.57 -20.95
C TYR A 68 6.31 34.30 -19.55
N LEU A 69 5.85 35.35 -18.84
CA LEU A 69 5.19 35.20 -17.55
C LEU A 69 3.92 34.35 -17.65
N ILE A 70 3.11 34.57 -18.69
CA ILE A 70 1.90 33.76 -18.93
C ILE A 70 2.29 32.30 -19.18
N SER A 71 3.31 32.03 -20.00
CA SER A 71 3.76 30.66 -20.26
C SER A 71 4.23 29.95 -18.99
N ILE A 72 5.06 30.62 -18.17
CA ILE A 72 5.49 30.08 -16.87
C ILE A 72 4.28 29.79 -15.98
N GLY A 73 3.31 30.70 -15.91
CA GLY A 73 2.07 30.50 -15.17
C GLY A 73 1.27 29.28 -15.65
N LEU A 74 1.18 29.06 -16.97
CA LEU A 74 0.52 27.89 -17.54
C LEU A 74 1.26 26.58 -17.23
N VAL A 75 2.59 26.58 -17.24
CA VAL A 75 3.39 25.40 -16.84
C VAL A 75 3.19 25.10 -15.35
N LEU A 76 3.20 26.11 -14.48
CA LEU A 76 2.93 25.93 -13.06
C LEU A 76 1.51 25.39 -12.82
N LEU A 77 0.52 25.91 -13.54
CA LEU A 77 -0.86 25.42 -13.50
C LEU A 77 -0.96 23.96 -13.97
N LEU A 78 -0.24 23.59 -15.03
CA LEU A 78 -0.18 22.21 -15.52
C LEU A 78 0.38 21.26 -14.46
N VAL A 79 1.53 21.62 -13.86
CA VAL A 79 2.13 20.83 -12.77
C VAL A 79 1.15 20.71 -11.60
N TYR A 80 0.57 21.83 -11.17
CA TYR A 80 -0.41 21.85 -10.08
C TYR A 80 -1.60 20.91 -10.36
N THR A 81 -2.21 21.02 -11.54
CA THR A 81 -3.40 20.23 -11.91
C THR A 81 -3.11 18.75 -12.12
N ILE A 82 -1.87 18.36 -12.45
CA ILE A 82 -1.47 16.95 -12.59
C ILE A 82 -1.24 16.30 -11.22
N PHE A 83 -0.47 16.95 -10.33
CA PHE A 83 0.01 16.31 -9.11
C PHE A 83 -0.94 16.48 -7.94
N VAL A 84 -1.41 17.70 -7.66
CA VAL A 84 -2.14 18.01 -6.41
C VAL A 84 -3.47 17.24 -6.30
N PRO A 85 -4.35 17.22 -7.33
CA PRO A 85 -5.61 16.49 -7.21
C PRO A 85 -5.42 14.98 -7.10
N ARG A 86 -4.40 14.42 -7.75
CA ARG A 86 -4.08 12.99 -7.64
C ARG A 86 -3.66 12.64 -6.22
N MET A 87 -2.77 13.44 -5.63
CA MET A 87 -2.29 13.21 -4.26
C MET A 87 -3.42 13.29 -3.24
N ASN A 88 -4.30 14.29 -3.34
CA ASN A 88 -5.43 14.43 -2.42
C ASN A 88 -6.40 13.25 -2.51
N ARG A 89 -6.66 12.74 -3.71
CA ARG A 89 -7.56 11.59 -3.91
C ARG A 89 -6.96 10.29 -3.40
N LEU A 90 -5.66 10.10 -3.56
CA LEU A 90 -4.95 8.97 -2.96
C LEU A 90 -4.96 9.05 -1.45
N ALA A 91 -4.77 10.25 -0.87
CA ALA A 91 -4.87 10.45 0.58
C ALA A 91 -6.26 10.03 1.12
N LEU A 92 -7.35 10.47 0.48
CA LEU A 92 -8.71 10.05 0.84
C LEU A 92 -8.92 8.52 0.73
N TYR A 93 -8.30 7.89 -0.26
CA TYR A 93 -8.35 6.43 -0.37
C TYR A 93 -7.61 5.73 0.77
N PHE A 94 -6.44 6.24 1.17
CA PHE A 94 -5.71 5.68 2.32
C PHE A 94 -6.45 5.93 3.63
N GLU A 95 -7.07 7.10 3.80
CA GLU A 95 -7.94 7.39 4.94
C GLU A 95 -9.12 6.41 5.02
N ALA A 96 -9.76 6.11 3.89
CA ALA A 96 -10.84 5.11 3.84
C ALA A 96 -10.36 3.69 4.23
N VAL A 97 -9.12 3.34 3.87
CA VAL A 97 -8.48 2.08 4.25
C VAL A 97 -8.14 2.07 5.74
N ASP A 98 -7.61 3.17 6.28
CA ASP A 98 -7.31 3.31 7.70
C ASP A 98 -8.59 3.18 8.54
N ASN A 99 -9.67 3.86 8.15
CA ASN A 99 -10.99 3.75 8.79
C ASN A 99 -11.54 2.31 8.76
N PHE A 100 -11.31 1.58 7.67
CA PHE A 100 -11.66 0.16 7.60
C PHE A 100 -10.90 -0.65 8.67
N TYR A 101 -9.58 -0.45 8.81
CA TYR A 101 -8.79 -1.17 9.81
C TYR A 101 -9.15 -0.78 11.23
N GLU A 102 -9.39 0.50 11.52
CA GLU A 102 -9.89 0.96 12.83
C GLU A 102 -11.19 0.24 13.20
N THR A 103 -12.10 0.09 12.23
CA THR A 103 -13.35 -0.63 12.44
C THR A 103 -13.13 -2.13 12.62
N LYS A 104 -12.27 -2.76 11.81
CA LYS A 104 -12.03 -4.22 11.84
C LYS A 104 -11.19 -4.70 13.01
N PHE A 105 -10.31 -3.85 13.52
CA PHE A 105 -9.44 -4.13 14.67
C PHE A 105 -9.93 -3.48 15.97
N LYS A 106 -11.14 -2.89 15.96
CA LYS A 106 -11.82 -2.48 17.18
C LYS A 106 -11.92 -3.64 18.18
N GLY A 107 -11.52 -3.41 19.43
CA GLY A 107 -11.41 -4.44 20.47
C GLY A 107 -10.07 -5.19 20.49
N LEU A 108 -9.15 -4.90 19.56
CA LEU A 108 -7.77 -5.42 19.55
C LEU A 108 -6.75 -4.34 19.90
N GLU A 109 -7.17 -3.25 20.54
CA GLU A 109 -6.30 -2.10 20.85
C GLU A 109 -5.16 -2.46 21.82
N HIS A 110 -5.32 -3.57 22.56
CA HIS A 110 -4.31 -4.09 23.49
C HIS A 110 -3.26 -5.01 22.84
N TYR A 111 -3.36 -5.23 21.53
CA TYR A 111 -2.39 -6.03 20.80
C TYR A 111 -1.40 -5.12 20.06
N ASP A 112 -0.13 -5.48 20.13
CA ASP A 112 0.87 -4.97 19.22
C ASP A 112 0.63 -5.56 17.82
N LEU A 113 0.48 -4.69 16.82
CA LEU A 113 0.30 -5.09 15.43
C LEU A 113 1.65 -5.21 14.72
N TYR A 114 1.94 -6.40 14.24
CA TYR A 114 3.08 -6.73 13.40
C TYR A 114 2.59 -7.20 12.02
N TYR A 115 3.36 -6.87 10.99
CA TYR A 115 3.06 -7.26 9.62
C TYR A 115 4.00 -8.37 9.17
N ILE A 116 3.45 -9.41 8.54
CA ILE A 116 4.21 -10.61 8.20
C ILE A 116 3.75 -11.18 6.85
N GLY A 117 4.64 -11.23 5.85
CA GLY A 117 4.45 -12.09 4.69
C GLY A 117 4.64 -13.58 5.02
N GLN A 118 3.94 -14.48 4.32
CA GLN A 118 4.20 -15.92 4.44
C GLN A 118 5.11 -16.52 3.36
N HIS A 119 6.25 -17.07 3.75
CA HIS A 119 7.11 -17.82 2.82
C HIS A 119 6.38 -19.01 2.18
N LYS A 120 6.38 -19.09 0.84
CA LYS A 120 5.80 -20.21 0.08
C LYS A 120 6.91 -21.21 -0.27
N SER A 121 7.00 -22.29 0.50
CA SER A 121 7.84 -23.45 0.15
C SER A 121 6.96 -24.61 -0.35
N PRO A 122 7.35 -25.33 -1.41
CA PRO A 122 6.59 -26.49 -1.89
C PRO A 122 6.58 -27.67 -0.89
N HIS A 123 7.48 -27.67 0.11
CA HIS A 123 7.66 -28.77 1.07
C HIS A 123 7.04 -28.49 2.44
N VAL A 124 6.45 -27.31 2.66
CA VAL A 124 5.84 -26.94 3.94
C VAL A 124 4.45 -26.37 3.67
N ARG A 125 3.49 -26.74 4.50
CA ARG A 125 2.11 -26.28 4.37
C ARG A 125 2.04 -24.77 4.60
N ALA A 126 1.89 -24.00 3.52
CA ALA A 126 1.54 -22.60 3.62
C ALA A 126 0.15 -22.45 4.27
N LEU A 127 -0.03 -21.36 5.00
CA LEU A 127 -1.34 -20.83 5.34
C LEU A 127 -1.98 -20.43 4.01
N ARG A 128 -3.31 -20.43 3.96
CA ARG A 128 -4.03 -20.17 2.71
C ARG A 128 -3.84 -18.74 2.19
N SER A 129 -3.20 -17.86 2.97
CA SER A 129 -3.03 -16.44 2.65
C SER A 129 -1.59 -16.08 2.32
N THR A 130 -1.39 -15.21 1.33
CA THR A 130 -0.09 -14.62 0.99
C THR A 130 0.40 -13.63 2.04
N LYS A 131 -0.54 -12.97 2.72
CA LYS A 131 -0.30 -11.84 3.61
C LYS A 131 -1.12 -11.98 4.89
N ILE A 132 -0.45 -11.79 6.04
CA ILE A 132 -1.02 -12.03 7.37
C ILE A 132 -0.57 -10.93 8.33
N TYR A 133 -1.50 -10.42 9.13
CA TYR A 133 -1.21 -9.56 10.28
C TYR A 133 -1.03 -10.42 11.51
N LEU A 134 0.02 -10.17 12.29
CA LEU A 134 0.25 -10.80 13.58
C LEU A 134 0.01 -9.79 14.68
N LEU A 135 -0.94 -10.09 15.54
CA LEU A 135 -1.22 -9.33 16.74
C LEU A 135 -0.68 -10.10 17.94
N SER A 136 0.02 -9.43 18.85
CA SER A 136 0.50 -10.03 20.11
C SER A 136 0.07 -9.20 21.31
N ASN A 137 -0.44 -9.87 22.35
CA ASN A 137 -0.72 -9.26 23.65
C ASN A 137 0.15 -9.87 24.77
N HIS A 138 1.28 -10.50 24.42
CA HIS A 138 2.17 -11.25 25.31
C HIS A 138 1.58 -12.51 25.98
N GLN A 139 0.36 -12.91 25.63
CA GLN A 139 -0.24 -14.18 26.07
C GLN A 139 -0.56 -15.09 24.88
N GLN A 140 -1.04 -14.50 23.79
CA GLN A 140 -1.35 -15.19 22.55
C GLN A 140 -0.91 -14.37 21.34
N PHE A 141 -0.75 -15.09 20.23
CA PHE A 141 -0.50 -14.56 18.91
C PHE A 141 -1.74 -14.78 18.05
N LEU A 142 -2.29 -13.70 17.53
CA LEU A 142 -3.45 -13.72 16.64
C LEU A 142 -2.99 -13.41 15.21
N PHE A 143 -3.11 -14.41 14.33
CA PHE A 143 -2.82 -14.30 12.92
C PHE A 143 -4.12 -13.98 12.16
N ILE A 144 -4.13 -12.89 11.40
CA ILE A 144 -5.29 -12.42 10.63
C ILE A 144 -4.92 -12.30 9.15
N ASP A 145 -5.68 -12.94 8.28
CA ASP A 145 -5.50 -12.81 6.82
C ASP A 145 -5.67 -11.35 6.33
N ASP A 146 -4.96 -10.98 5.26
CA ASP A 146 -5.19 -9.69 4.64
C ASP A 146 -6.54 -9.61 3.93
N TYR A 147 -7.37 -8.66 4.34
CA TYR A 147 -8.73 -8.43 3.81
C TYR A 147 -8.76 -7.87 2.38
N PHE A 148 -7.60 -7.53 1.82
CA PHE A 148 -7.48 -6.86 0.53
C PHE A 148 -6.82 -7.76 -0.53
N LYS A 149 -7.33 -7.67 -1.76
CA LYS A 149 -6.70 -8.22 -2.96
C LYS A 149 -6.12 -7.09 -3.82
N ASP A 150 -5.08 -7.42 -4.58
CA ASP A 150 -4.53 -6.52 -5.59
C ASP A 150 -5.41 -6.52 -6.85
N THR A 151 -5.60 -5.34 -7.43
CA THR A 151 -6.27 -5.17 -8.73
C THR A 151 -5.23 -5.05 -9.84
N ILE A 152 -5.69 -4.96 -11.10
CA ILE A 152 -4.82 -4.73 -12.25
C ILE A 152 -4.33 -3.28 -12.39
N TYR A 153 -4.75 -2.35 -11.51
CA TYR A 153 -4.51 -0.91 -11.69
C TYR A 153 -3.32 -0.44 -10.84
N PRO A 154 -2.18 -0.03 -11.43
CA PRO A 154 -1.01 0.40 -10.67
C PRO A 154 -1.22 1.75 -9.98
N LEU A 155 -0.78 1.91 -8.74
CA LEU A 155 -0.88 3.18 -7.98
C LEU A 155 0.19 4.20 -8.39
N GLY A 156 1.33 3.74 -8.92
CA GLY A 156 2.40 4.57 -9.49
C GLY A 156 3.80 4.17 -9.04
N LYS A 157 4.81 4.43 -9.88
CA LYS A 157 6.22 4.05 -9.61
C LYS A 157 6.80 4.72 -8.37
N ASN A 158 6.35 5.93 -8.06
CA ASN A 158 6.86 6.71 -6.92
C ASN A 158 6.50 6.12 -5.55
N LEU A 159 5.61 5.12 -5.53
CA LEU A 159 5.21 4.39 -4.32
C LEU A 159 5.90 3.04 -4.19
N ALA A 160 6.51 2.54 -5.26
CA ALA A 160 7.20 1.24 -5.29
C ALA A 160 8.64 1.38 -4.79
N VAL A 161 9.06 0.54 -3.83
CA VAL A 161 10.48 0.43 -3.41
C VAL A 161 11.21 -0.64 -4.22
N SER A 162 10.61 -1.81 -4.38
CA SER A 162 11.21 -2.96 -5.08
C SER A 162 10.25 -3.67 -6.03
N LYS A 163 8.95 -3.68 -5.70
CA LYS A 163 7.88 -4.33 -6.46
C LYS A 163 6.82 -3.32 -6.91
N PRO A 164 6.18 -3.53 -8.06
CA PRO A 164 5.07 -2.69 -8.50
C PRO A 164 3.92 -2.78 -7.49
N VAL A 165 3.29 -1.64 -7.22
CA VAL A 165 2.20 -1.52 -6.25
C VAL A 165 0.90 -1.25 -6.99
N PHE A 166 -0.13 -2.03 -6.65
CA PHE A 166 -1.44 -1.96 -7.28
C PHE A 166 -2.50 -1.40 -6.33
N LEU A 167 -3.59 -0.87 -6.91
CA LEU A 167 -4.78 -0.50 -6.18
C LEU A 167 -5.34 -1.77 -5.54
N ARG A 168 -5.72 -1.68 -4.27
CA ARG A 168 -6.22 -2.82 -3.50
C ARG A 168 -7.67 -2.59 -3.11
N VAL A 169 -8.47 -3.65 -3.12
CA VAL A 169 -9.90 -3.64 -2.75
C VAL A 169 -10.24 -4.84 -1.90
N ILE A 170 -11.38 -4.81 -1.22
CA ILE A 170 -11.81 -5.90 -0.33
C ILE A 170 -11.91 -7.22 -1.10
N ASP A 171 -11.28 -8.25 -0.55
CA ASP A 171 -11.33 -9.62 -1.06
C ASP A 171 -12.52 -10.36 -0.46
N GLN A 172 -13.45 -10.78 -1.32
CA GLN A 172 -14.64 -11.53 -0.94
C GLN A 172 -14.34 -12.90 -0.31
N THR A 173 -13.14 -13.44 -0.54
CA THR A 173 -12.74 -14.77 -0.05
C THR A 173 -12.20 -14.72 1.38
N LYS A 174 -11.99 -13.52 1.92
CA LYS A 174 -11.40 -13.28 3.24
C LYS A 174 -12.50 -12.86 4.21
N THR A 175 -12.69 -13.66 5.25
CA THR A 175 -13.73 -13.43 6.25
C THR A 175 -13.11 -13.29 7.64
N ASP A 176 -13.85 -12.73 8.60
CA ASP A 176 -13.38 -12.65 9.99
C ASP A 176 -13.18 -14.04 10.64
N GLN A 177 -13.63 -15.11 9.99
CA GLN A 177 -13.45 -16.49 10.41
C GLN A 177 -12.06 -17.07 10.05
N SER A 178 -11.27 -16.40 9.20
CA SER A 178 -9.89 -16.81 8.88
C SER A 178 -8.86 -16.19 9.85
N ARG A 179 -9.15 -16.24 11.16
CA ARG A 179 -8.21 -15.86 12.21
C ARG A 179 -7.69 -17.10 12.92
N VAL A 180 -6.39 -17.18 13.13
CA VAL A 180 -5.75 -18.27 13.89
C VAL A 180 -5.17 -17.66 15.17
N SER A 181 -5.66 -18.08 16.33
CA SER A 181 -5.03 -17.75 17.61
C SER A 181 -4.12 -18.89 18.02
N ILE A 182 -2.92 -18.56 18.46
CA ILE A 182 -1.92 -19.48 19.01
C ILE A 182 -1.54 -18.95 20.39
N GLU A 183 -1.78 -19.74 21.42
CA GLU A 183 -1.30 -19.38 22.76
C GLU A 183 0.22 -19.53 22.83
N ILE A 184 0.88 -18.66 23.59
CA ILE A 184 2.34 -18.76 23.80
C ILE A 184 2.73 -20.09 24.45
N SER A 185 1.83 -20.66 25.26
CA SER A 185 1.97 -21.99 25.87
C SER A 185 2.15 -23.09 24.83
N GLU A 186 1.52 -22.98 23.66
CA GLU A 186 1.57 -23.99 22.58
C GLU A 186 2.86 -23.94 21.76
N ILE A 187 3.61 -22.85 21.83
CA ILE A 187 4.85 -22.67 21.08
C ILE A 187 5.97 -23.48 21.74
N ASP A 188 6.60 -24.41 21.02
CA ASP A 188 7.78 -25.14 21.49
C ASP A 188 9.02 -24.24 21.39
N TYR A 189 9.32 -23.76 20.17
CA TYR A 189 10.41 -22.82 19.93
C TYR A 189 10.23 -22.03 18.64
N PHE A 190 11.04 -20.98 18.51
CA PHE A 190 11.26 -20.29 17.23
C PHE A 190 12.75 -20.11 16.97
N HIS A 191 13.13 -20.00 15.70
CA HIS A 191 14.51 -19.66 15.31
C HIS A 191 14.55 -19.01 13.93
N LEU A 192 15.63 -18.26 13.69
CA LEU A 192 15.91 -17.61 12.41
C LEU A 192 16.61 -18.60 11.46
N SER A 193 16.23 -18.60 10.19
CA SER A 193 16.96 -19.34 9.14
C SER A 193 18.35 -18.76 8.86
N SER A 194 18.55 -17.47 9.16
CA SER A 194 19.78 -16.72 8.94
C SER A 194 19.99 -15.67 10.04
N LYS A 195 21.23 -15.54 10.52
CA LYS A 195 21.63 -14.47 11.46
C LYS A 195 21.85 -13.13 10.75
N THR A 196 21.89 -13.12 9.42
CA THR A 196 22.05 -11.90 8.65
C THR A 196 20.70 -11.19 8.58
N ILE A 197 20.52 -10.18 9.44
CA ILE A 197 19.32 -9.35 9.43
C ILE A 197 19.28 -8.59 8.10
N PRO A 198 18.24 -8.78 7.28
CA PRO A 198 18.18 -8.15 5.99
C PRO A 198 17.98 -6.64 6.13
N ILE A 199 18.72 -5.86 5.33
CA ILE A 199 18.82 -4.41 5.50
C ILE A 199 17.55 -3.76 4.96
N ASN A 200 16.82 -3.07 5.84
CA ASN A 200 15.70 -2.21 5.46
C ASN A 200 16.18 -1.10 4.51
N LYS A 201 15.87 -1.21 3.21
CA LYS A 201 16.05 -0.09 2.29
C LYS A 201 15.10 1.03 2.70
N LYS A 202 15.65 2.19 3.06
CA LYS A 202 14.86 3.37 3.37
C LYS A 202 14.03 3.75 2.13
N PRO A 203 12.69 3.90 2.24
CA PRO A 203 11.89 4.31 1.11
C PRO A 203 12.18 5.76 0.70
N LEU A 204 12.01 6.04 -0.58
CA LEU A 204 12.23 7.36 -1.19
C LEU A 204 11.27 8.45 -0.67
N ASN A 205 10.11 8.09 -0.09
CA ASN A 205 9.12 9.05 0.39
C ASN A 205 8.68 8.78 1.84
N LYS A 206 9.11 9.64 2.77
CA LYS A 206 8.81 9.54 4.21
C LYS A 206 7.37 9.88 4.57
N LYS A 207 6.69 10.75 3.81
CA LYS A 207 5.39 11.36 4.19
C LYS A 207 4.24 10.35 4.26
N PHE A 208 4.38 9.21 3.57
CA PHE A 208 3.36 8.18 3.48
C PHE A 208 3.89 6.79 3.89
N HIS A 209 5.10 6.73 4.44
CA HIS A 209 5.79 5.48 4.73
C HIS A 209 5.02 4.57 5.69
N LYS A 210 4.44 5.12 6.77
CA LYS A 210 3.61 4.33 7.71
C LYS A 210 2.40 3.69 7.05
N MET A 211 1.68 4.44 6.20
CA MET A 211 0.56 3.92 5.40
C MET A 211 1.03 2.89 4.35
N PHE A 212 2.24 3.04 3.81
CA PHE A 212 2.76 2.19 2.73
C PHE A 212 3.34 0.85 3.17
N THR A 213 4.04 0.79 4.30
CA THR A 213 4.78 -0.42 4.70
C THR A 213 3.85 -1.61 4.93
N TYR A 214 2.72 -1.38 5.58
CA TYR A 214 1.81 -2.46 5.99
C TYR A 214 0.69 -2.71 4.99
N PHE A 215 0.15 -1.66 4.35
CA PHE A 215 -0.96 -1.82 3.42
C PHE A 215 -0.53 -2.24 2.02
N LEU A 216 0.60 -1.77 1.50
CA LEU A 216 0.98 -1.97 0.08
C LEU A 216 2.01 -3.08 -0.15
N ASP A 217 2.22 -3.93 0.86
CA ASP A 217 3.03 -5.16 0.81
C ASP A 217 4.41 -4.96 0.17
N GLN A 218 5.32 -4.39 0.95
CA GLN A 218 6.69 -4.19 0.50
C GLN A 218 7.68 -5.08 1.21
N ASP A 219 7.26 -6.30 1.61
CA ASP A 219 8.10 -7.26 2.35
C ASP A 219 9.40 -7.53 1.56
N PRO A 220 10.51 -6.84 1.89
CA PRO A 220 11.78 -6.98 1.19
C PRO A 220 12.54 -8.21 1.70
N HIS A 221 12.07 -8.79 2.80
CA HIS A 221 12.74 -9.78 3.63
C HIS A 221 12.08 -11.15 3.53
N MET A 222 11.24 -11.30 2.51
CA MET A 222 10.50 -12.49 2.19
C MET A 222 11.22 -13.26 1.08
N ASP A 223 12.29 -13.94 1.45
CA ASP A 223 13.06 -14.78 0.52
C ASP A 223 13.27 -16.19 1.09
N GLU A 224 13.77 -17.11 0.26
CA GLU A 224 14.00 -18.51 0.66
C GLU A 224 15.05 -18.70 1.75
N TYR A 225 15.81 -17.66 2.06
CA TYR A 225 16.96 -17.70 2.96
C TYR A 225 16.70 -16.98 4.28
N ASN A 226 15.73 -16.07 4.34
CA ASN A 226 15.42 -15.21 5.47
C ASN A 226 13.95 -15.41 5.89
N PHE A 227 13.74 -16.28 6.88
CA PHE A 227 12.45 -16.52 7.51
C PHE A 227 12.63 -16.96 8.96
N ILE A 228 11.54 -16.94 9.72
CA ILE A 228 11.48 -17.51 11.07
C ILE A 228 10.70 -18.80 11.00
N THR A 229 11.27 -19.84 11.59
CA THR A 229 10.53 -21.07 11.86
C THR A 229 9.90 -20.97 13.24
N LEU A 230 8.59 -21.13 13.34
CA LEU A 230 7.84 -21.23 14.59
C LEU A 230 7.29 -22.66 14.70
N LYS A 231 7.71 -23.41 15.71
CA LYS A 231 7.23 -24.78 15.96
C LYS A 231 6.33 -24.81 17.19
N LEU A 232 5.22 -25.52 17.08
CA LEU A 232 4.30 -25.81 18.18
C LEU A 232 4.55 -27.19 18.78
N TYR A 233 4.14 -27.39 20.03
CA TYR A 233 4.25 -28.69 20.73
C TYR A 233 3.46 -29.81 20.05
N ASN A 234 2.38 -29.49 19.35
CA ASN A 234 1.61 -30.47 18.56
C ASN A 234 2.32 -30.90 17.26
N GLY A 235 3.54 -30.41 17.01
CA GLY A 235 4.35 -30.74 15.84
C GLY A 235 4.10 -29.85 14.62
N ALA A 236 3.14 -28.93 14.67
CA ALA A 236 2.93 -27.96 13.60
C ALA A 236 4.13 -27.02 13.46
N VAL A 237 4.52 -26.73 12.22
CA VAL A 237 5.64 -25.84 11.90
C VAL A 237 5.16 -24.77 10.94
N PHE A 238 5.35 -23.51 11.33
CA PHE A 238 5.06 -22.35 10.52
C PHE A 238 6.37 -21.71 10.07
N ARG A 239 6.38 -21.23 8.82
CA ARG A 239 7.42 -20.32 8.31
C ARG A 239 6.78 -18.95 8.12
N ILE A 240 7.33 -17.96 8.81
CA ILE A 240 6.80 -16.59 8.84
C ILE A 240 7.91 -15.59 8.47
N SER A 241 7.54 -14.42 7.94
CA SER A 241 8.49 -13.37 7.54
C SER A 241 9.44 -13.00 8.69
N TYR A 242 10.67 -12.66 8.31
CA TYR A 242 11.71 -12.19 9.22
C TYR A 242 11.27 -10.98 10.06
N ASP A 243 10.32 -10.20 9.56
CA ASP A 243 9.73 -9.05 10.26
C ASP A 243 8.99 -9.42 11.56
N ALA A 244 8.65 -10.71 11.75
CA ALA A 244 8.05 -11.20 13.00
C ALA A 244 9.05 -11.36 14.15
N TYR A 245 10.36 -11.30 13.86
CA TYR A 245 11.40 -11.64 14.84
C TYR A 245 11.34 -10.76 16.08
N PRO A 246 11.23 -9.42 15.96
CA PRO A 246 11.13 -8.55 17.13
C PRO A 246 9.94 -8.91 18.02
N ALA A 247 8.79 -9.25 17.43
CA ALA A 247 7.58 -9.63 18.16
C ALA A 247 7.80 -10.90 18.99
N LEU A 248 8.32 -11.95 18.35
CA LEU A 248 8.61 -13.22 19.00
C LEU A 248 9.70 -13.07 20.07
N LYS A 249 10.77 -12.35 19.75
CA LYS A 249 11.88 -12.11 20.69
C LYS A 249 11.43 -11.37 21.94
N ASN A 250 10.53 -10.40 21.80
CA ASN A 250 9.98 -9.66 22.94
C ASN A 250 9.00 -10.49 23.77
N ALA A 251 8.13 -11.28 23.13
CA ALA A 251 7.09 -12.03 23.83
C ALA A 251 7.58 -13.33 24.47
N ILE A 252 8.51 -14.05 23.82
CA ILE A 252 8.95 -15.40 24.23
C ILE A 252 10.47 -15.58 24.17
N PRO A 253 11.28 -14.69 24.78
CA PRO A 253 12.74 -14.67 24.58
C PRO A 253 13.46 -15.97 24.92
N LEU A 254 12.91 -16.77 25.84
CA LEU A 254 13.49 -18.06 26.29
C LEU A 254 13.20 -19.23 25.33
N LYS A 255 12.31 -19.04 24.35
CA LYS A 255 11.94 -20.04 23.35
C LYS A 255 12.70 -19.87 22.03
N GLU A 256 13.66 -18.94 21.96
CA GLU A 256 14.57 -18.83 20.82
C GLU A 256 15.63 -19.93 20.86
N LYS A 257 15.87 -20.60 19.73
CA LYS A 257 16.95 -21.61 19.56
C LYS A 257 18.01 -21.16 18.57
#